data_AF-A0A3N7HB54-F1
#
_entry.id   AF-A0A3N7HB54-F1
#
_cell.length_a   1.000
_cell.length_b   1.000
_cell.length_c   1.000
_cell.angle_alpha   90.00
_cell.angle_beta   90.00
_cell.angle_gamma   90.00
#
_symmetry.space_group_name_H-M   'P 1'
#
loop_
_entity.id
_entity.type
_entity.pdbx_description
1 polymer ?
#
loop_
_entity_poly.entity_id
_entity_poly.type
_entity_poly.pdbx_seq_one_letter_code
_entity_poly.pdbx_strand_id
1 'polypeptide(L)'
;MDVQEIKTYISQNRPVVFGARLSDNFMMWRSDQVITSHSTFDNVGMHAYHAMMVVGYDDSKGPNGAFRVVNSWGTNWGDTGFIWIDYQFMINPEFGMMGFVATNGQSEDFDPVDPPVEPTGGYDLAPWNVADNPHSQSSNQRNREMQYNVYNIGGQTINASERWNICYLYYNAFNAEDFGIILYDEYTDQYGRLGDNGELASGGYGESGNWWNHINLPPQTGVAQAVYNADHITWGYTMPRINGFYYLVCIADAFDVIQETDEANNYFFLTDASGWPLYIQDGIIQAGIFGKSQLQSSTKPLPGAGTRMVDPKQSGKQKNAYTTEEISDMITTLKKKGILKQKIQQFQSERSGAKD
;
A
#
# COMPACT_ATOMS: atom_id res chain seq x y z
N MET A 1 7.59 -11.42 10.45
CA MET A 1 7.56 -10.01 10.81
C MET A 1 8.72 -9.67 11.73
N ASP A 2 9.25 -8.46 11.63
CA ASP A 2 10.22 -7.93 12.59
C ASP A 2 9.57 -7.00 13.62
N VAL A 3 10.36 -6.51 14.58
CA VAL A 3 9.88 -5.65 15.66
C VAL A 3 9.29 -4.35 15.13
N GLN A 4 9.92 -3.73 14.12
CA GLN A 4 9.47 -2.46 13.60
C GLN A 4 8.15 -2.63 12.85
N GLU A 5 8.03 -3.69 12.08
CA GLU A 5 6.81 -4.05 11.35
C GLU A 5 5.61 -4.24 12.29
N ILE A 6 5.80 -4.98 13.39
CA ILE A 6 4.73 -5.18 14.39
C ILE A 6 4.34 -3.86 15.06
N LYS A 7 5.31 -3.00 15.40
CA LYS A 7 5.01 -1.68 15.97
C LYS A 7 4.20 -0.80 15.00
N THR A 8 4.56 -0.84 13.72
CA THR A 8 3.84 -0.10 12.68
C THR A 8 2.36 -0.50 12.66
N TYR A 9 2.04 -1.80 12.59
CA TYR A 9 0.64 -2.25 12.60
C TYR A 9 -0.12 -1.83 13.85
N ILE A 10 0.49 -1.97 15.02
CA ILE A 10 -0.13 -1.55 16.29
C ILE A 10 -0.36 -0.02 16.33
N SER A 11 0.57 0.77 15.79
CA SER A 11 0.41 2.24 15.71
C SER A 11 -0.72 2.69 14.78
N GLN A 12 -1.12 1.83 13.85
CA GLN A 12 -2.23 2.02 12.92
C GLN A 12 -3.56 1.48 13.47
N ASN A 13 -3.66 1.14 14.75
CA ASN A 13 -4.81 0.48 15.37
C ASN A 13 -5.17 -0.88 14.75
N ARG A 14 -4.18 -1.59 14.18
CA ARG A 14 -4.37 -2.92 13.59
C ARG A 14 -3.77 -3.99 14.50
N PRO A 15 -4.59 -4.82 15.16
CA PRO A 15 -4.05 -5.87 16.02
C PRO A 15 -3.28 -6.92 15.23
N VAL A 16 -2.17 -7.37 15.79
CA VAL A 16 -1.33 -8.43 15.20
C VAL A 16 -1.59 -9.73 15.94
N VAL A 17 -2.19 -10.71 15.28
CA VAL A 17 -2.31 -12.07 15.79
C VAL A 17 -1.00 -12.80 15.57
N PHE A 18 -0.53 -13.58 16.53
CA PHE A 18 0.66 -14.41 16.35
C PHE A 18 0.51 -15.77 17.00
N GLY A 19 1.17 -16.76 16.42
CA GLY A 19 1.33 -18.10 16.98
C GLY A 19 2.65 -18.19 17.74
N ALA A 20 2.62 -18.77 18.93
CA ALA A 20 3.80 -18.98 19.74
C ALA A 20 3.88 -20.40 20.31
N ARG A 21 5.11 -20.89 20.47
CA ARG A 21 5.42 -22.07 21.26
C ARG A 21 5.63 -21.66 22.72
N LEU A 22 4.73 -22.11 23.59
CA LEU A 22 4.71 -21.70 24.99
C LEU A 22 5.57 -22.63 25.83
N SER A 23 6.31 -22.08 26.80
CA SER A 23 7.16 -22.79 27.76
C SER A 23 6.52 -22.78 29.16
N ASP A 24 7.05 -23.60 30.08
CA ASP A 24 6.48 -23.81 31.41
C ASP A 24 6.26 -22.49 32.19
N ASN A 25 7.21 -21.55 32.12
CA ASN A 25 7.09 -20.24 32.76
C ASN A 25 5.96 -19.39 32.15
N PHE A 26 5.75 -19.46 30.84
CA PHE A 26 4.64 -18.78 30.17
C PHE A 26 3.29 -19.35 30.65
N MET A 27 3.17 -20.68 30.71
CA MET A 27 1.94 -21.36 31.13
C MET A 27 1.48 -20.91 32.52
N MET A 28 2.43 -20.71 33.43
CA MET A 28 2.17 -20.33 34.83
C MET A 28 2.24 -18.82 35.08
N TRP A 29 2.32 -17.98 34.05
CA TRP A 29 2.54 -16.55 34.21
C TRP A 29 1.44 -15.88 35.06
N ARG A 30 1.87 -15.13 36.07
CA ARG A 30 1.05 -14.42 37.08
C ARG A 30 1.75 -13.11 37.50
N SER A 31 2.17 -12.32 36.51
CA SER A 31 3.05 -11.17 36.71
C SER A 31 2.82 -10.09 35.66
N ASP A 32 3.08 -8.83 36.04
CA ASP A 32 3.10 -7.65 35.17
C ASP A 32 4.47 -7.37 34.55
N GLN A 33 5.47 -8.19 34.89
CA GLN A 33 6.83 -8.09 34.37
C GLN A 33 6.90 -8.51 32.89
N VAL A 34 8.00 -8.10 32.24
CA VAL A 34 8.29 -8.49 30.86
C VAL A 34 8.88 -9.89 30.83
N ILE A 35 8.30 -10.78 30.02
CA ILE A 35 8.93 -12.07 29.71
C ILE A 35 10.00 -11.87 28.63
N THR A 36 11.22 -12.29 28.94
CA THR A 36 12.39 -12.10 28.07
C THR A 36 13.00 -13.41 27.58
N SER A 37 12.53 -14.55 28.09
CA SER A 37 13.06 -15.87 27.76
C SER A 37 12.06 -16.99 28.08
N HIS A 38 12.26 -18.14 27.43
CA HIS A 38 11.53 -19.38 27.74
C HIS A 38 12.27 -20.18 28.82
N SER A 39 11.51 -21.02 29.56
CA SER A 39 12.08 -22.04 30.46
C SER A 39 12.20 -23.40 29.76
N THR A 40 11.73 -24.48 30.37
CA THR A 40 11.55 -25.80 29.74
C THR A 40 10.23 -25.89 28.97
N PHE A 41 10.09 -26.93 28.13
CA PHE A 41 8.87 -27.28 27.40
C PHE A 41 8.28 -28.61 27.87
N ASP A 42 8.58 -29.02 29.11
CA ASP A 42 8.27 -30.37 29.59
C ASP A 42 6.82 -30.49 30.10
N ASN A 43 6.18 -29.37 30.48
CA ASN A 43 4.87 -29.35 31.14
C ASN A 43 3.78 -28.59 30.36
N VAL A 44 3.94 -28.39 29.05
CA VAL A 44 3.15 -27.40 28.27
C VAL A 44 1.80 -27.89 27.71
N GLY A 45 1.42 -29.15 27.92
CA GLY A 45 0.06 -29.66 27.69
C GLY A 45 -0.56 -29.38 26.30
N MET A 46 -1.90 -29.37 26.21
CA MET A 46 -2.66 -29.11 24.97
C MET A 46 -2.44 -27.69 24.40
N HIS A 47 -1.86 -26.79 25.18
CA HIS A 47 -1.64 -25.38 24.82
C HIS A 47 -0.17 -25.08 24.48
N ALA A 48 0.65 -26.10 24.23
CA ALA A 48 2.06 -25.96 23.87
C ALA A 48 2.31 -25.03 22.69
N TYR A 49 1.34 -24.93 21.78
CA TYR A 49 1.28 -23.94 20.73
C TYR A 49 -0.02 -23.17 20.87
N HIS A 50 0.05 -21.85 20.82
CA HIS A 50 -1.10 -20.99 21.10
C HIS A 50 -1.11 -19.75 20.22
N ALA A 51 -2.30 -19.26 19.93
CA ALA A 51 -2.51 -18.02 19.19
C ALA A 51 -2.93 -16.91 20.15
N MET A 52 -2.27 -15.75 20.05
CA MET A 52 -2.51 -14.58 20.88
C MET A 52 -2.46 -13.32 20.02
N MET A 53 -2.75 -12.16 20.62
CA MET A 53 -2.84 -10.91 19.89
C MET A 53 -2.02 -9.81 20.57
N VAL A 54 -1.15 -9.16 19.79
CA VAL A 54 -0.47 -7.92 20.16
C VAL A 54 -1.47 -6.78 20.06
N VAL A 55 -1.55 -5.97 21.11
CA VAL A 55 -2.52 -4.87 21.24
C VAL A 55 -1.86 -3.54 21.63
N GLY A 56 -0.54 -3.53 21.81
CA GLY A 56 0.21 -2.36 22.24
C GLY A 56 1.71 -2.62 22.24
N TYR A 57 2.49 -1.55 22.42
CA TYR A 57 3.92 -1.62 22.66
C TYR A 57 4.37 -0.45 23.52
N ASP A 58 5.48 -0.62 24.24
CA ASP A 58 6.11 0.44 25.03
C ASP A 58 7.63 0.28 24.97
N ASP A 59 8.31 1.26 24.37
CA ASP A 59 9.77 1.28 24.19
C ASP A 59 10.52 1.41 25.53
N SER A 60 9.85 1.89 26.57
CA SER A 60 10.40 2.05 27.92
C SER A 60 10.12 0.84 28.83
N LYS A 61 9.35 -0.15 28.36
CA LYS A 61 8.95 -1.31 29.16
C LYS A 61 9.98 -2.44 29.08
N GLY A 62 10.58 -2.77 30.22
CA GLY A 62 11.61 -3.81 30.29
C GLY A 62 12.96 -3.36 29.74
N PRO A 63 13.90 -4.30 29.53
CA PRO A 63 15.28 -3.95 29.16
C PRO A 63 15.45 -3.48 27.70
N ASN A 64 14.61 -3.97 26.77
CA ASN A 64 14.73 -3.66 25.33
C ASN A 64 13.42 -3.15 24.70
N GLY A 65 12.46 -2.72 25.53
CA GLY A 65 11.08 -2.47 25.11
C GLY A 65 10.26 -3.76 24.96
N ALA A 66 8.93 -3.64 25.06
CA ALA A 66 8.04 -4.80 25.07
C ALA A 66 6.72 -4.57 24.34
N PHE A 67 6.17 -5.66 23.80
CA PHE A 67 4.82 -5.74 23.24
C PHE A 67 3.81 -6.10 24.34
N ARG A 68 2.66 -5.43 24.34
CA ARG A 68 1.51 -5.81 25.16
C ARG A 68 0.69 -6.82 24.38
N VAL A 69 0.50 -7.99 24.97
CA VAL A 69 -0.23 -9.10 24.37
C VAL A 69 -1.43 -9.46 25.22
N VAL A 70 -2.59 -9.64 24.59
CA VAL A 70 -3.79 -10.18 25.21
C VAL A 70 -3.86 -11.69 25.01
N ASN A 71 -4.27 -12.40 26.05
CA ASN A 71 -4.48 -13.84 26.04
C ASN A 71 -5.97 -14.17 26.31
N SER A 72 -6.37 -15.39 25.99
CA SER A 72 -7.75 -15.89 26.07
C SER A 72 -8.01 -16.82 27.26
N TRP A 73 -7.16 -16.79 28.29
CA TRP A 73 -7.25 -17.66 29.48
C TRP A 73 -7.90 -17.00 30.71
N GLY A 74 -8.61 -15.90 30.48
CA GLY A 74 -9.31 -15.15 31.51
C GLY A 74 -8.39 -14.27 32.37
N THR A 75 -9.00 -13.47 33.24
CA THR A 75 -8.32 -12.42 34.01
C THR A 75 -7.43 -12.95 35.12
N ASN A 76 -7.55 -14.23 35.48
CA ASN A 76 -6.71 -14.84 36.51
C ASN A 76 -5.31 -15.21 36.01
N TRP A 77 -5.05 -15.12 34.70
CA TRP A 77 -3.75 -15.41 34.10
C TRP A 77 -3.01 -14.12 33.73
N GLY A 78 -1.67 -14.14 33.87
CA GLY A 78 -0.81 -13.00 33.59
C GLY A 78 -1.14 -11.78 34.44
N ASP A 79 -1.07 -10.61 33.82
CA ASP A 79 -1.51 -9.32 34.36
C ASP A 79 -2.94 -9.04 33.86
N THR A 80 -3.92 -9.58 34.57
CA THR A 80 -5.35 -9.42 34.27
C THR A 80 -5.74 -9.88 32.85
N GLY A 81 -5.16 -10.99 32.38
CA GLY A 81 -5.38 -11.55 31.03
C GLY A 81 -4.36 -11.09 29.99
N PHE A 82 -3.36 -10.28 30.38
CA PHE A 82 -2.33 -9.76 29.48
C PHE A 82 -0.93 -10.17 29.91
N ILE A 83 0.03 -9.97 29.00
CA ILE A 83 1.45 -10.14 29.26
C ILE A 83 2.26 -9.09 28.49
N TRP A 84 3.42 -8.72 29.02
CA TRP A 84 4.43 -7.96 28.29
C TRP A 84 5.51 -8.92 27.79
N ILE A 85 5.79 -8.89 26.48
CA ILE A 85 6.80 -9.75 25.84
C ILE A 85 7.90 -8.87 25.26
N ASP A 86 9.16 -9.14 25.61
CA ASP A 86 10.30 -8.43 25.04
C ASP A 86 10.30 -8.52 23.51
N TYR A 87 10.67 -7.42 22.85
CA TYR A 87 10.65 -7.32 21.40
C TYR A 87 11.44 -8.41 20.69
N GLN A 88 12.67 -8.67 21.15
CA GLN A 88 13.56 -9.65 20.51
C GLN A 88 13.13 -11.07 20.87
N PHE A 89 12.63 -11.26 22.09
CA PHE A 89 12.08 -12.55 22.47
C PHE A 89 10.83 -12.91 21.66
N MET A 90 9.96 -11.95 21.35
CA MET A 90 8.74 -12.21 20.57
C MET A 90 9.03 -12.69 19.15
N ILE A 91 10.07 -12.17 18.50
CA ILE A 91 10.47 -12.56 17.14
C ILE A 91 11.47 -13.73 17.11
N ASN A 92 11.84 -14.27 18.26
CA ASN A 92 12.72 -15.44 18.33
C ASN A 92 11.96 -16.67 17.79
N PRO A 93 12.51 -17.40 16.80
CA PRO A 93 11.85 -18.56 16.20
C PRO A 93 11.58 -19.74 17.16
N GLU A 94 12.24 -19.79 18.32
CA GLU A 94 11.94 -20.77 19.37
C GLU A 94 10.67 -20.45 20.14
N PHE A 95 10.22 -19.18 20.10
CA PHE A 95 9.00 -18.70 20.73
C PHE A 95 7.95 -18.29 19.69
N GLY A 96 8.18 -17.23 18.92
CA GLY A 96 7.26 -16.72 17.90
C GLY A 96 7.42 -17.46 16.58
N MET A 97 6.32 -17.99 16.05
CA MET A 97 6.36 -18.88 14.87
C MET A 97 5.65 -18.31 13.64
N MET A 98 4.55 -17.60 13.84
CA MET A 98 3.72 -17.06 12.76
C MET A 98 3.10 -15.76 13.22
N GLY A 99 2.84 -14.83 12.31
CA GLY A 99 2.05 -13.64 12.61
C GLY A 99 1.13 -13.29 11.45
N PHE A 100 -0.04 -12.78 11.78
CA PHE A 100 -1.11 -12.37 10.90
C PHE A 100 -1.61 -11.02 11.36
N VAL A 101 -1.82 -10.11 10.43
CA VAL A 101 -2.42 -8.81 10.72
C VAL A 101 -3.85 -8.85 10.20
N ALA A 102 -4.81 -8.42 11.02
CA ALA A 102 -6.15 -8.20 10.50
C ALA A 102 -6.09 -7.06 9.46
N THR A 103 -6.51 -7.37 8.23
CA THR A 103 -6.77 -6.39 7.19
C THR A 103 -8.28 -6.30 7.02
N ASN A 104 -8.84 -5.11 6.81
CA ASN A 104 -10.13 -5.03 6.15
C ASN A 104 -9.91 -5.58 4.74
N GLY A 105 -10.28 -6.85 4.54
CA GLY A 105 -10.12 -7.49 3.25
C GLY A 105 -11.17 -6.95 2.30
N GLN A 106 -10.80 -6.01 1.43
CA GLN A 106 -11.50 -5.89 0.15
C GLN A 106 -11.18 -7.16 -0.65
N SER A 107 -12.19 -7.75 -1.29
CA SER A 107 -12.03 -8.88 -2.21
C SER A 107 -11.05 -8.53 -3.33
N GLU A 108 -10.37 -9.53 -3.90
CA GLU A 108 -9.59 -9.34 -5.14
C GLU A 108 -10.49 -8.85 -6.30
N ASP A 109 -11.78 -9.16 -6.24
CA ASP A 109 -12.86 -8.59 -7.05
C ASP A 109 -13.58 -7.46 -6.27
N PHE A 110 -12.87 -6.38 -5.93
CA PHE A 110 -13.53 -5.22 -5.33
C PHE A 110 -14.35 -4.49 -6.40
N ASP A 111 -15.67 -4.54 -6.26
CA ASP A 111 -16.62 -3.74 -7.02
C ASP A 111 -17.41 -2.87 -6.04
N PRO A 112 -17.18 -1.54 -6.00
CA PRO A 112 -17.92 -0.66 -5.10
C PRO A 112 -19.39 -0.48 -5.52
N VAL A 113 -19.77 -0.97 -6.70
CA VAL A 113 -21.10 -0.80 -7.29
C VAL A 113 -21.95 -2.07 -7.17
N ASP A 114 -21.35 -3.28 -7.13
CA ASP A 114 -22.09 -4.54 -7.05
C ASP A 114 -21.41 -5.64 -6.19
N PRO A 115 -21.92 -5.94 -4.97
CA PRO A 115 -22.98 -5.20 -4.28
C PRO A 115 -22.46 -3.83 -3.80
N PRO A 116 -23.32 -2.80 -3.72
CA PRO A 116 -22.91 -1.49 -3.23
C PRO A 116 -22.27 -1.58 -1.85
N VAL A 117 -21.10 -0.96 -1.69
CA VAL A 117 -20.40 -0.92 -0.41
C VAL A 117 -21.09 0.09 0.50
N GLU A 118 -21.45 -0.34 1.71
CA GLU A 118 -22.02 0.55 2.72
C GLU A 118 -21.05 1.71 3.02
N PRO A 119 -21.50 2.98 2.95
CA PRO A 119 -20.60 4.10 3.11
C PRO A 119 -19.92 4.11 4.47
N THR A 120 -18.61 4.41 4.50
CA THR A 120 -17.93 4.66 5.76
C THR A 120 -18.40 5.97 6.39
N GLY A 121 -18.14 6.18 7.68
CA GLY A 121 -18.59 7.40 8.39
C GLY A 121 -17.92 8.69 7.94
N GLY A 122 -16.84 8.62 7.13
CA GLY A 122 -16.01 9.76 6.75
C GLY A 122 -15.76 9.82 5.24
N TYR A 123 -14.59 10.33 4.85
CA TYR A 123 -14.07 10.23 3.49
C TYR A 123 -13.39 8.89 3.29
N ASP A 124 -13.55 8.31 2.10
CA ASP A 124 -12.90 7.06 1.72
C ASP A 124 -12.95 6.93 0.19
N LEU A 125 -11.78 6.91 -0.44
CA LEU A 125 -11.53 6.82 -1.86
C LEU A 125 -10.90 5.46 -2.15
N ALA A 126 -11.40 4.80 -3.19
CA ALA A 126 -10.84 3.54 -3.64
C ALA A 126 -10.70 3.57 -5.17
N PRO A 127 -9.50 3.35 -5.73
CA PRO A 127 -9.37 3.14 -7.16
C PRO A 127 -10.15 1.89 -7.60
N TRP A 128 -10.81 2.01 -8.74
CA TRP A 128 -11.67 0.98 -9.33
C TRP A 128 -11.56 1.01 -10.86
N ASN A 129 -11.79 -0.11 -11.54
CA ASN A 129 -11.65 -0.22 -13.00
C ASN A 129 -10.31 0.29 -13.55
N VAL A 130 -9.23 0.05 -12.82
CA VAL A 130 -7.89 0.43 -13.26
C VAL A 130 -7.33 -0.66 -14.17
N ALA A 131 -6.95 -0.27 -15.38
CA ALA A 131 -6.30 -1.15 -16.35
C ALA A 131 -5.26 -0.36 -17.15
N ASP A 132 -4.31 -1.08 -17.75
CA ASP A 132 -3.30 -0.47 -18.60
C ASP A 132 -3.01 -1.36 -19.80
N ASN A 133 -3.22 -0.82 -21.00
CA ASN A 133 -3.15 -1.57 -22.24
C ASN A 133 -2.17 -0.93 -23.24
N PRO A 134 -1.53 -1.72 -24.13
CA PRO A 134 -0.85 -1.16 -25.28
C PRO A 134 -1.80 -0.27 -26.11
N HIS A 135 -1.31 0.88 -26.55
CA HIS A 135 -2.15 1.80 -27.33
C HIS A 135 -2.42 1.20 -28.71
N SER A 136 -3.68 0.81 -28.95
CA SER A 136 -4.09 0.02 -30.12
C SER A 136 -3.75 0.65 -31.48
N GLN A 137 -3.71 1.98 -31.55
CA GLN A 137 -3.40 2.72 -32.78
C GLN A 137 -1.93 3.15 -32.91
N SER A 138 -1.03 2.69 -32.02
CA SER A 138 0.38 3.07 -32.03
C SER A 138 1.29 1.89 -32.37
N SER A 139 2.26 2.11 -33.26
CA SER A 139 3.35 1.17 -33.52
C SER A 139 4.47 1.24 -32.48
N ASN A 140 4.57 2.34 -31.73
CA ASN A 140 5.50 2.47 -30.62
C ASN A 140 4.97 1.68 -29.42
N GLN A 141 5.69 0.63 -29.01
CA GLN A 141 5.31 -0.27 -27.91
C GLN A 141 5.33 0.41 -26.52
N ARG A 142 5.97 1.58 -26.39
CA ARG A 142 5.91 2.39 -25.17
C ARG A 142 4.63 3.20 -25.05
N ASN A 143 3.87 3.38 -26.14
CA ASN A 143 2.61 4.09 -26.09
C ASN A 143 1.54 3.15 -25.54
N ARG A 144 0.88 3.61 -24.50
CA ARG A 144 -0.06 2.84 -23.69
C ARG A 144 -1.28 3.69 -23.39
N GLU A 145 -2.32 3.04 -22.92
CA GLU A 145 -3.58 3.65 -22.54
C GLU A 145 -3.97 3.11 -21.17
N MET A 146 -4.03 4.03 -20.19
CA MET A 146 -4.53 3.72 -18.86
C MET A 146 -6.04 3.96 -18.84
N GLN A 147 -6.78 3.01 -18.30
CA GLN A 147 -8.16 3.17 -17.88
C GLN A 147 -8.19 3.26 -16.37
N TYR A 148 -8.97 4.17 -15.79
CA TYR A 148 -9.10 4.26 -14.35
C TYR A 148 -10.40 4.90 -13.91
N ASN A 149 -10.80 4.59 -12.69
CA ASN A 149 -11.78 5.32 -11.92
C ASN A 149 -11.29 5.35 -10.46
N VAL A 150 -11.81 6.29 -9.70
CA VAL A 150 -11.64 6.37 -8.24
C VAL A 150 -13.02 6.67 -7.69
N TYR A 151 -13.46 5.82 -6.77
CA TYR A 151 -14.81 5.81 -6.22
C TYR A 151 -14.79 6.33 -4.79
N ASN A 152 -15.69 7.25 -4.47
CA ASN A 152 -15.91 7.68 -3.09
C ASN A 152 -16.82 6.67 -2.40
N ILE A 153 -16.24 5.71 -1.69
CA ILE A 153 -16.97 4.77 -0.83
C ILE A 153 -17.24 5.36 0.57
N GLY A 154 -16.77 6.58 0.84
CA GLY A 154 -17.08 7.32 2.05
C GLY A 154 -18.52 7.83 2.08
N GLY A 155 -18.94 8.28 3.26
CA GLY A 155 -20.27 8.85 3.52
C GLY A 155 -20.38 10.35 3.28
N GLN A 156 -19.28 11.02 2.89
CA GLN A 156 -19.22 12.47 2.74
C GLN A 156 -18.76 12.92 1.34
N THR A 157 -19.30 14.05 0.86
CA THR A 157 -18.86 14.67 -0.40
C THR A 157 -17.46 15.26 -0.26
N ILE A 158 -16.56 14.90 -1.17
CA ILE A 158 -15.22 15.49 -1.25
C ILE A 158 -15.31 16.70 -2.19
N ASN A 159 -15.01 17.89 -1.68
CA ASN A 159 -15.11 19.11 -2.47
C ASN A 159 -13.85 19.37 -3.27
N ALA A 160 -13.98 19.98 -4.46
CA ALA A 160 -12.84 20.44 -5.24
C ALA A 160 -11.98 21.47 -4.48
N SER A 161 -12.55 22.17 -3.50
CA SER A 161 -11.80 23.08 -2.63
C SER A 161 -10.77 22.39 -1.75
N GLU A 162 -10.88 21.08 -1.53
CA GLU A 162 -9.89 20.31 -0.77
C GLU A 162 -8.56 20.17 -1.53
N ARG A 163 -8.58 20.21 -2.87
CA ARG A 163 -7.38 20.12 -3.74
C ARG A 163 -6.62 18.79 -3.62
N TRP A 164 -7.37 17.70 -3.78
CA TRP A 164 -6.86 16.34 -3.79
C TRP A 164 -6.51 15.91 -5.23
N ASN A 165 -5.91 14.73 -5.38
CA ASN A 165 -5.45 14.27 -6.69
C ASN A 165 -5.44 12.74 -6.86
N ILE A 166 -5.36 12.32 -8.11
CA ILE A 166 -5.10 10.94 -8.50
C ILE A 166 -3.78 10.92 -9.27
N CYS A 167 -2.88 10.03 -8.87
CA CYS A 167 -1.60 9.83 -9.57
C CYS A 167 -1.51 8.42 -10.14
N TYR A 168 -1.00 8.32 -11.36
CA TYR A 168 -0.50 7.07 -11.91
C TYR A 168 1.01 7.11 -11.98
N LEU A 169 1.69 6.16 -11.33
CA LEU A 169 3.15 6.19 -11.17
C LEU A 169 3.78 4.82 -11.44
N TYR A 170 5.05 4.84 -11.83
CA TYR A 170 5.92 3.67 -11.79
C TYR A 170 6.76 3.71 -10.52
N TYR A 171 6.96 2.55 -9.91
CA TYR A 171 7.73 2.41 -8.68
C TYR A 171 8.63 1.18 -8.76
N ASN A 172 9.94 1.36 -8.58
CA ASN A 172 10.91 0.28 -8.68
C ASN A 172 10.79 -0.67 -7.47
N ALA A 173 10.59 -1.95 -7.76
CA ALA A 173 10.35 -2.97 -6.75
C ALA A 173 11.54 -3.20 -5.79
N PHE A 174 12.74 -2.74 -6.15
CA PHE A 174 13.98 -2.95 -5.38
C PHE A 174 14.68 -1.65 -5.00
N ASN A 175 14.15 -0.48 -5.39
CA ASN A 175 14.73 0.82 -5.09
C ASN A 175 13.65 1.88 -4.85
N ALA A 176 13.41 2.17 -3.57
CA ALA A 176 12.41 3.15 -3.12
C ALA A 176 12.60 4.57 -3.65
N GLU A 177 13.80 4.93 -4.08
CA GLU A 177 14.10 6.26 -4.61
C GLU A 177 13.91 6.36 -6.13
N ASP A 178 13.61 5.24 -6.79
CA ASP A 178 13.43 5.12 -8.23
C ASP A 178 11.94 4.94 -8.57
N PHE A 179 11.28 6.08 -8.76
CA PHE A 179 9.87 6.16 -9.09
C PHE A 179 9.59 7.46 -9.85
N GLY A 180 8.44 7.54 -10.51
CA GLY A 180 7.98 8.77 -11.15
C GLY A 180 6.50 8.73 -11.49
N ILE A 181 5.90 9.92 -11.64
CA ILE A 181 4.48 10.08 -11.95
C ILE A 181 4.30 10.13 -13.46
N ILE A 182 3.56 9.19 -14.01
CA ILE A 182 3.21 9.15 -15.42
C ILE A 182 2.08 10.15 -15.69
N LEU A 183 1.01 10.09 -14.91
CA LEU A 183 -0.20 10.90 -15.05
C LEU A 183 -0.58 11.56 -13.72
N TYR A 184 -1.05 12.79 -13.79
CA TYR A 184 -1.52 13.57 -12.64
C TYR A 184 -2.89 14.18 -12.95
N ASP A 185 -3.89 13.81 -12.16
CA ASP A 185 -5.27 14.29 -12.28
C ASP A 185 -5.67 15.04 -11.00
N GLU A 186 -5.82 16.36 -11.08
CA GLU A 186 -6.09 17.23 -9.95
C GLU A 186 -7.59 17.53 -9.82
N TYR A 187 -8.12 17.52 -8.60
CA TYR A 187 -9.50 17.91 -8.30
C TYR A 187 -9.47 19.20 -7.48
N THR A 188 -9.74 20.33 -8.15
CA THR A 188 -9.41 21.66 -7.63
C THR A 188 -10.43 22.72 -8.04
N ASP A 189 -10.69 23.68 -7.16
CA ASP A 189 -11.53 24.85 -7.42
C ASP A 189 -10.76 26.03 -8.04
N GLN A 190 -9.45 25.87 -8.27
CA GLN A 190 -8.57 26.95 -8.72
C GLN A 190 -8.75 27.33 -10.20
N TYR A 191 -9.37 26.45 -10.98
CA TYR A 191 -9.55 26.60 -12.42
C TYR A 191 -11.02 26.42 -12.80
N GLY A 192 -11.43 27.08 -13.89
CA GLY A 192 -12.77 26.94 -14.44
C GLY A 192 -13.90 27.25 -13.44
N ARG A 193 -15.07 26.70 -13.71
CA ARG A 193 -16.25 26.67 -12.83
C ARG A 193 -16.62 25.22 -12.53
N LEU A 194 -17.45 25.00 -11.52
CA LEU A 194 -17.95 23.65 -11.19
C LEU A 194 -18.53 22.96 -12.44
N GLY A 195 -18.01 21.79 -12.77
CA GLY A 195 -18.33 21.03 -13.99
C GLY A 195 -17.25 21.10 -15.06
N ASP A 196 -16.36 22.09 -15.03
CA ASP A 196 -15.29 22.25 -16.01
C ASP A 196 -14.11 21.34 -15.69
N ASN A 197 -13.37 20.95 -16.72
CA ASN A 197 -12.09 20.28 -16.63
C ASN A 197 -11.19 20.70 -17.80
N GLY A 198 -9.88 20.44 -17.70
CA GLY A 198 -8.96 20.76 -18.77
C GLY A 198 -7.50 20.40 -18.49
N GLU A 199 -6.66 20.61 -19.50
CA GLU A 199 -5.23 20.37 -19.39
C GLU A 199 -4.56 21.38 -18.45
N LEU A 200 -3.66 20.90 -17.59
CA LEU A 200 -2.78 21.74 -16.78
C LEU A 200 -1.62 22.24 -17.64
N ALA A 201 -1.79 23.44 -18.23
CA ALA A 201 -0.77 24.07 -19.09
C ALA A 201 0.56 24.37 -18.38
N SER A 202 0.55 24.49 -17.04
CA SER A 202 1.74 24.63 -16.19
C SER A 202 1.44 24.13 -14.77
N GLY A 203 2.38 23.43 -14.14
CA GLY A 203 2.30 23.07 -12.71
C GLY A 203 1.92 21.61 -12.40
N GLY A 204 1.68 20.77 -13.40
CA GLY A 204 1.35 19.37 -13.21
C GLY A 204 2.56 18.48 -12.91
N TYR A 205 2.36 17.45 -12.09
CA TYR A 205 3.40 16.57 -11.54
C TYR A 205 3.75 15.36 -12.44
N GLY A 206 2.89 15.04 -13.40
CA GLY A 206 3.01 13.91 -14.31
C GLY A 206 3.88 14.16 -15.54
N GLU A 207 4.55 13.10 -15.99
CA GLU A 207 5.47 13.09 -17.12
C GLU A 207 4.81 13.11 -18.50
N SER A 208 3.62 12.54 -18.62
CA SER A 208 2.92 12.39 -19.89
C SER A 208 1.67 13.26 -19.99
N GLY A 209 0.93 13.41 -18.90
CA GLY A 209 -0.35 14.12 -18.89
C GLY A 209 -0.67 14.71 -17.52
N ASN A 210 -1.21 15.92 -17.54
CA ASN A 210 -1.62 16.65 -16.35
C ASN A 210 -2.99 17.28 -16.62
N TRP A 211 -3.96 17.02 -15.74
CA TRP A 211 -5.34 17.47 -15.92
C TRP A 211 -5.87 18.06 -14.61
N TRP A 212 -6.83 18.98 -14.72
CA TRP A 212 -7.57 19.52 -13.59
C TRP A 212 -9.06 19.32 -13.81
N ASN A 213 -9.79 19.09 -12.71
CA ASN A 213 -11.24 18.92 -12.69
C ASN A 213 -11.83 19.77 -11.56
N HIS A 214 -12.74 20.68 -11.89
CA HIS A 214 -13.50 21.42 -10.89
C HIS A 214 -14.79 20.66 -10.59
N ILE A 215 -14.66 19.55 -9.86
CA ILE A 215 -15.75 18.63 -9.54
C ILE A 215 -15.75 18.31 -8.05
N ASN A 216 -16.92 18.40 -7.42
CA ASN A 216 -17.15 17.80 -6.11
C ASN A 216 -17.57 16.35 -6.32
N LEU A 217 -16.99 15.42 -5.55
CA LEU A 217 -17.25 13.99 -5.67
C LEU A 217 -18.23 13.55 -4.56
N PRO A 218 -19.51 13.30 -4.86
CA PRO A 218 -20.48 12.85 -3.87
C PRO A 218 -20.14 11.45 -3.33
N PRO A 219 -20.68 11.06 -2.16
CA PRO A 219 -20.68 9.68 -1.71
C PRO A 219 -21.22 8.75 -2.78
N GLN A 220 -20.68 7.54 -2.85
CA GLN A 220 -21.16 6.47 -3.71
C GLN A 220 -21.16 6.89 -5.19
N THR A 221 -20.09 7.56 -5.63
CA THR A 221 -19.91 8.02 -7.01
C THR A 221 -18.44 7.91 -7.39
N GLY A 222 -18.18 7.53 -8.65
CA GLY A 222 -16.83 7.52 -9.24
C GLY A 222 -16.50 8.80 -9.99
N VAL A 223 -15.22 9.18 -10.02
CA VAL A 223 -14.78 10.36 -10.78
C VAL A 223 -15.10 10.28 -12.26
N ALA A 224 -15.04 9.10 -12.88
CA ALA A 224 -15.39 8.94 -14.29
C ALA A 224 -16.86 9.30 -14.56
N GLN A 225 -17.75 8.93 -13.64
CA GLN A 225 -19.16 9.26 -13.69
C GLN A 225 -19.39 10.75 -13.45
N ALA A 226 -18.70 11.32 -12.45
CA ALA A 226 -18.85 12.72 -12.08
C ALA A 226 -18.32 13.69 -13.16
N VAL A 227 -17.22 13.34 -13.82
CA VAL A 227 -16.55 14.20 -14.82
C VAL A 227 -17.14 13.98 -16.23
N TYR A 228 -17.31 12.73 -16.66
CA TYR A 228 -17.65 12.39 -18.04
C TYR A 228 -18.95 11.58 -18.21
N ASN A 229 -19.65 11.26 -17.11
CA ASN A 229 -20.79 10.36 -17.10
C ASN A 229 -20.45 9.00 -17.78
N ALA A 230 -19.29 8.44 -17.41
CA ALA A 230 -18.73 7.20 -17.93
C ALA A 230 -18.28 6.26 -16.79
N ASP A 231 -18.04 4.99 -17.11
CA ASP A 231 -17.62 3.98 -16.13
C ASP A 231 -16.13 4.09 -15.73
N HIS A 232 -15.31 4.63 -16.63
CA HIS A 232 -13.88 4.88 -16.46
C HIS A 232 -13.41 6.07 -17.32
N ILE A 233 -12.28 6.64 -16.95
CA ILE A 233 -11.52 7.63 -17.73
C ILE A 233 -10.43 6.88 -18.48
N THR A 234 -10.19 7.27 -19.73
CA THR A 234 -9.16 6.69 -20.59
C THR A 234 -8.10 7.74 -20.93
N TRP A 235 -6.84 7.44 -20.64
CA TRP A 235 -5.72 8.36 -20.84
C TRP A 235 -4.52 7.69 -21.53
N GLY A 236 -4.20 8.16 -22.73
CA GLY A 236 -3.00 7.76 -23.46
C GLY A 236 -1.71 8.37 -22.89
N TYR A 237 -0.64 7.58 -22.81
CA TYR A 237 0.68 8.04 -22.37
C TYR A 237 1.82 7.29 -23.06
N THR A 238 3.04 7.80 -22.94
CA THR A 238 4.26 7.10 -23.37
C THR A 238 5.08 6.71 -22.15
N MET A 239 5.17 5.40 -21.87
CA MET A 239 5.93 4.87 -20.73
C MET A 239 7.37 5.39 -20.74
N PRO A 240 7.93 5.96 -19.65
CA PRO A 240 9.31 6.44 -19.60
C PRO A 240 10.34 5.35 -19.91
N ARG A 241 11.57 5.74 -20.30
CA ARG A 241 12.64 4.78 -20.67
C ARG A 241 13.30 4.17 -19.42
N ILE A 242 12.53 3.42 -18.66
CA ILE A 242 12.99 2.73 -17.44
C ILE A 242 13.39 1.28 -17.74
N ASN A 243 14.28 0.75 -16.91
CA ASN A 243 14.81 -0.62 -17.01
C ASN A 243 14.82 -1.28 -15.63
N GLY A 244 14.24 -2.47 -15.51
CA GLY A 244 14.19 -3.20 -14.24
C GLY A 244 12.79 -3.72 -13.91
N PHE A 245 12.56 -4.00 -12.63
CA PHE A 245 11.29 -4.50 -12.12
C PHE A 245 10.52 -3.37 -11.45
N TYR A 246 9.33 -3.06 -11.96
CA TYR A 246 8.51 -1.96 -11.48
C TYR A 246 7.08 -2.41 -11.25
N TYR A 247 6.46 -1.82 -10.25
CA TYR A 247 5.01 -1.76 -10.15
C TYR A 247 4.51 -0.53 -10.89
N LEU A 248 3.36 -0.64 -11.56
CA LEU A 248 2.58 0.52 -11.93
C LEU A 248 1.45 0.65 -10.93
N VAL A 249 1.18 1.86 -10.43
CA VAL A 249 0.25 2.05 -9.32
C VAL A 249 -0.64 3.25 -9.61
N CYS A 250 -1.95 3.06 -9.52
CA CYS A 250 -2.92 4.14 -9.43
C CYS A 250 -3.14 4.45 -7.95
N ILE A 251 -3.03 5.72 -7.57
CA ILE A 251 -3.15 6.14 -6.19
C ILE A 251 -4.21 7.24 -6.11
N ALA A 252 -5.27 6.95 -5.37
CA ALA A 252 -6.23 7.94 -4.93
C ALA A 252 -5.63 8.78 -3.79
N ASP A 253 -5.96 10.07 -3.79
CA ASP A 253 -5.38 11.10 -2.94
C ASP A 253 -3.86 10.96 -2.74
N ALA A 254 -3.12 10.98 -3.85
CA ALA A 254 -1.69 10.65 -3.81
C ALA A 254 -0.85 11.66 -3.02
N PHE A 255 -1.39 12.83 -2.66
CA PHE A 255 -0.72 13.79 -1.76
C PHE A 255 -1.23 13.77 -0.32
N ASP A 256 -2.15 12.87 0.05
CA ASP A 256 -2.61 12.68 1.44
C ASP A 256 -3.18 14.00 2.01
N VAL A 257 -4.06 14.61 1.22
CA VAL A 257 -4.76 15.87 1.52
C VAL A 257 -6.07 15.61 2.23
N ILE A 258 -6.77 14.54 1.85
CA ILE A 258 -8.00 14.06 2.47
C ILE A 258 -7.60 13.11 3.59
N GLN A 259 -8.23 13.25 4.76
CA GLN A 259 -8.06 12.29 5.83
C GLN A 259 -9.12 11.20 5.71
N GLU A 260 -8.72 10.01 5.30
CA GLU A 260 -9.64 8.93 4.96
C GLU A 260 -9.83 7.92 6.10
N THR A 261 -10.92 7.16 6.05
CA THR A 261 -11.18 6.10 7.04
C THR A 261 -10.28 4.89 6.85
N ASP A 262 -9.88 4.61 5.62
CA ASP A 262 -8.89 3.61 5.25
C ASP A 262 -7.94 4.27 4.25
N GLU A 263 -6.68 4.45 4.62
CA GLU A 263 -5.66 5.01 3.71
C GLU A 263 -5.00 3.90 2.87
N ALA A 264 -5.21 2.63 3.23
CA ALA A 264 -4.50 1.51 2.61
C ALA A 264 -5.17 1.05 1.31
N ASN A 265 -6.47 1.31 1.14
CA ASN A 265 -7.23 1.01 -0.08
C ASN A 265 -7.07 2.07 -1.19
N ASN A 266 -6.35 3.16 -0.91
CA ASN A 266 -6.01 4.20 -1.89
C ASN A 266 -5.13 3.72 -3.04
N TYR A 267 -4.55 2.52 -2.96
CA TYR A 267 -3.55 2.02 -3.88
C TYR A 267 -4.11 0.87 -4.74
N PHE A 268 -3.89 0.95 -6.04
CA PHE A 268 -4.20 -0.12 -6.98
C PHE A 268 -2.99 -0.44 -7.84
N PHE A 269 -2.45 -1.66 -7.65
CA PHE A 269 -1.24 -2.10 -8.31
C PHE A 269 -1.56 -2.89 -9.58
N LEU A 270 -0.81 -2.61 -10.63
CA LEU A 270 -0.76 -3.43 -11.83
C LEU A 270 0.52 -4.25 -11.79
N THR A 271 0.32 -5.56 -11.80
CA THR A 271 1.37 -6.57 -11.65
C THR A 271 1.35 -7.51 -12.84
N ASP A 272 2.32 -8.43 -12.88
CA ASP A 272 2.19 -9.59 -13.74
C ASP A 272 1.12 -10.56 -13.21
N ALA A 273 0.86 -11.61 -13.99
CA ALA A 273 -0.15 -12.63 -13.67
C ALA A 273 0.16 -13.48 -12.42
N SER A 274 1.31 -13.28 -11.77
CA SER A 274 1.70 -13.93 -10.52
C SER A 274 1.73 -12.96 -9.33
N GLY A 275 1.28 -11.72 -9.52
CA GLY A 275 1.36 -10.66 -8.51
C GLY A 275 2.74 -10.02 -8.39
N TRP A 276 3.70 -10.36 -9.27
CA TRP A 276 5.06 -9.84 -9.26
C TRP A 276 5.18 -8.51 -10.02
N PRO A 277 6.21 -7.70 -9.71
CA PRO A 277 6.50 -6.49 -10.46
C PRO A 277 6.79 -6.80 -11.93
N LEU A 278 6.40 -5.87 -12.78
CA LEU A 278 6.57 -5.94 -14.22
C LEU A 278 8.05 -5.77 -14.57
N TYR A 279 8.57 -6.67 -15.40
CA TYR A 279 9.87 -6.45 -16.01
C TYR A 279 9.72 -5.49 -17.21
N ILE A 280 10.36 -4.34 -17.11
CA ILE A 280 10.32 -3.27 -18.12
C ILE A 280 11.72 -3.09 -18.68
N GLN A 281 11.83 -3.05 -20.01
CA GLN A 281 13.08 -2.79 -20.72
C GLN A 281 12.86 -1.64 -21.71
N ASP A 282 13.62 -0.56 -21.54
CA ASP A 282 13.50 0.67 -22.33
C ASP A 282 12.06 1.22 -22.40
N GLY A 283 11.32 1.12 -21.29
CA GLY A 283 9.90 1.51 -21.22
C GLY A 283 8.93 0.54 -21.88
N ILE A 284 9.38 -0.61 -22.37
CA ILE A 284 8.54 -1.66 -22.95
C ILE A 284 8.34 -2.73 -21.89
N ILE A 285 7.09 -2.93 -21.46
CA ILE A 285 6.70 -4.04 -20.58
C ILE A 285 6.94 -5.35 -21.33
N GLN A 286 7.84 -6.17 -20.81
CA GLN A 286 8.22 -7.41 -21.46
C GLN A 286 7.16 -8.48 -21.21
N ALA A 287 6.81 -9.22 -22.27
CA ALA A 287 6.16 -10.51 -22.15
C ALA A 287 7.02 -11.39 -21.23
N GLY A 288 6.55 -11.62 -19.99
CA GLY A 288 7.36 -12.10 -18.88
C GLY A 288 8.40 -13.16 -19.26
N ILE A 289 9.60 -13.05 -18.66
CA ILE A 289 10.79 -13.89 -18.91
C ILE A 289 10.48 -15.41 -18.83
N PHE A 290 9.33 -15.81 -18.29
CA PHE A 290 8.92 -17.22 -18.13
C PHE A 290 7.44 -17.56 -18.44
N GLY A 291 6.73 -16.74 -19.23
CA GLY A 291 5.35 -17.02 -19.63
C GLY A 291 4.59 -15.74 -19.98
N LYS A 292 3.58 -15.83 -20.86
CA LYS A 292 2.81 -14.68 -21.37
C LYS A 292 2.39 -13.75 -20.21
N SER A 293 2.95 -12.54 -20.12
CA SER A 293 2.51 -11.56 -19.14
C SER A 293 1.15 -11.02 -19.56
N GLN A 294 0.11 -11.52 -18.92
CA GLN A 294 -1.15 -10.79 -18.84
C GLN A 294 -0.97 -9.81 -17.68
N LEU A 295 -1.16 -8.51 -17.94
CA LEU A 295 -1.26 -7.53 -16.87
C LEU A 295 -2.47 -7.90 -16.03
N GLN A 296 -2.27 -8.05 -14.72
CA GLN A 296 -3.36 -8.28 -13.79
C GLN A 296 -3.44 -7.12 -12.80
N SER A 297 -4.68 -6.78 -12.48
CA SER A 297 -5.00 -5.94 -11.33
C SER A 297 -4.76 -6.74 -10.07
N SER A 298 -4.01 -6.17 -9.13
CA SER A 298 -4.00 -6.66 -7.77
C SER A 298 -4.06 -5.49 -6.79
N THR A 299 -4.94 -5.60 -5.81
CA THR A 299 -4.90 -4.73 -4.63
C THR A 299 -3.72 -5.07 -3.72
N LYS A 300 -3.08 -6.24 -3.93
CA LYS A 300 -1.93 -6.74 -3.17
C LYS A 300 -0.91 -7.43 -4.09
N PRO A 301 0.27 -6.86 -4.37
CA PRO A 301 1.37 -7.65 -4.91
C PRO A 301 1.64 -8.89 -4.04
N LEU A 302 1.42 -10.08 -4.60
CA LEU A 302 1.58 -11.35 -3.92
C LEU A 302 3.02 -11.85 -4.08
N PRO A 303 3.75 -12.19 -3.01
CA PRO A 303 4.98 -12.96 -3.12
C PRO A 303 4.61 -14.36 -3.60
N GLY A 304 4.74 -14.61 -4.90
CA GLY A 304 4.40 -15.92 -5.48
C GLY A 304 5.11 -17.09 -4.79
N ALA A 305 4.36 -18.14 -4.45
CA ALA A 305 4.82 -19.36 -3.75
C ALA A 305 5.73 -20.29 -4.59
N GLY A 306 6.34 -19.79 -5.66
CA GLY A 306 7.24 -20.55 -6.53
C GLY A 306 8.66 -20.02 -6.44
N THR A 307 9.61 -20.87 -6.06
CA THR A 307 11.05 -20.58 -5.98
C THR A 307 11.59 -20.04 -7.31
N ARG A 308 11.61 -18.71 -7.53
CA ARG A 308 12.06 -18.14 -8.83
C ARG A 308 12.79 -16.79 -8.68
N MET A 309 14.13 -16.91 -8.84
CA MET A 309 15.23 -15.95 -9.08
C MET A 309 14.80 -14.49 -9.32
N VAL A 310 14.93 -13.55 -8.38
CA VAL A 310 16.17 -13.04 -7.76
C VAL A 310 15.95 -12.89 -6.25
N ASP A 311 16.83 -13.45 -5.41
CA ASP A 311 16.79 -13.19 -3.97
C ASP A 311 17.20 -11.73 -3.73
N PRO A 312 16.32 -10.86 -3.20
CA PRO A 312 16.65 -9.46 -2.92
C PRO A 312 17.86 -9.32 -1.97
N LYS A 313 18.22 -10.40 -1.25
CA LYS A 313 19.40 -10.46 -0.39
C LYS A 313 20.73 -10.60 -1.16
N GLN A 314 20.72 -10.84 -2.47
CA GLN A 314 21.96 -11.00 -3.26
C GLN A 314 22.47 -9.71 -3.91
N SER A 315 21.72 -8.61 -3.87
CA SER A 315 22.26 -7.28 -4.16
C SER A 315 22.75 -6.67 -2.84
N GLY A 316 24.07 -6.69 -2.61
CA GLY A 316 24.69 -6.36 -1.33
C GLY A 316 24.53 -4.92 -0.81
N LYS A 317 23.58 -4.12 -1.33
CA LYS A 317 23.29 -2.75 -0.87
C LYS A 317 21.81 -2.35 -0.90
N GLN A 318 20.92 -3.08 -1.56
CA GLN A 318 19.49 -2.72 -1.65
C GLN A 318 18.66 -3.90 -1.17
N LYS A 319 18.13 -3.76 0.04
CA LYS A 319 17.23 -4.72 0.66
C LYS A 319 15.80 -4.44 0.19
N ASN A 320 15.22 -5.49 -0.41
CA ASN A 320 13.80 -5.87 -0.44
C ASN A 320 13.02 -5.63 -1.74
N ALA A 321 12.29 -6.68 -2.14
CA ALA A 321 11.03 -6.58 -2.87
C ALA A 321 9.98 -6.09 -1.86
N TYR A 322 9.44 -4.90 -2.05
CA TYR A 322 8.51 -4.30 -1.11
C TYR A 322 7.14 -4.99 -1.14
N THR A 323 6.58 -5.33 0.03
CA THR A 323 5.15 -5.69 0.15
C THR A 323 4.26 -4.48 -0.13
N THR A 324 2.97 -4.69 -0.38
CA THR A 324 1.98 -3.60 -0.53
C THR A 324 2.05 -2.61 0.64
N GLU A 325 2.20 -3.12 1.86
CA GLU A 325 2.33 -2.32 3.07
C GLU A 325 3.65 -1.57 3.09
N GLU A 326 4.77 -2.19 2.72
CA GLU A 326 6.06 -1.50 2.65
C GLU A 326 6.05 -0.41 1.57
N ILE A 327 5.39 -0.63 0.42
CA ILE A 327 5.21 0.38 -0.62
C ILE A 327 4.28 1.50 -0.12
N SER A 328 3.14 1.16 0.49
CA SER A 328 2.17 2.15 0.97
C SER A 328 2.72 2.97 2.13
N ASP A 329 3.43 2.35 3.08
CA ASP A 329 4.11 3.03 4.19
C ASP A 329 5.28 3.88 3.69
N MET A 330 6.03 3.39 2.69
CA MET A 330 7.09 4.18 2.09
C MET A 330 6.51 5.34 1.29
N ILE A 331 5.46 5.17 0.48
CA ILE A 331 4.80 6.27 -0.23
C ILE A 331 4.24 7.26 0.79
N THR A 332 3.51 6.80 1.82
CA THR A 332 3.04 7.64 2.94
C THR A 332 4.18 8.39 3.63
N THR A 333 5.32 7.73 3.83
CA THR A 333 6.52 8.36 4.42
C THR A 333 7.13 9.40 3.48
N LEU A 334 7.20 9.12 2.18
CA LEU A 334 7.69 10.05 1.16
C LEU A 334 6.74 11.25 1.00
N LYS A 335 5.41 11.03 1.11
CA LYS A 335 4.36 12.06 1.18
C LYS A 335 4.61 12.95 2.41
N LYS A 336 4.64 12.38 3.62
CA LYS A 336 4.85 13.11 4.89
C LYS A 336 6.15 13.90 4.94
N LYS A 337 7.23 13.36 4.36
CA LYS A 337 8.53 14.05 4.31
C LYS A 337 8.64 15.09 3.19
N GLY A 338 7.61 15.25 2.36
CA GLY A 338 7.62 16.13 1.19
C GLY A 338 8.61 15.70 0.11
N ILE A 339 9.20 14.50 0.23
CA ILE A 339 10.20 13.97 -0.71
C ILE A 339 9.53 13.66 -2.04
N LEU A 340 8.29 13.15 -2.03
CA LEU A 340 7.51 12.93 -3.24
C LEU A 340 7.40 14.26 -4.03
N LYS A 341 6.93 15.31 -3.36
CA LYS A 341 6.82 16.67 -3.92
C LYS A 341 8.16 17.22 -4.44
N GLN A 342 9.24 17.07 -3.68
CA GLN A 342 10.57 17.56 -4.05
C GLN A 342 11.19 16.78 -5.21
N LYS A 343 11.10 15.45 -5.22
CA LYS A 343 11.59 14.60 -6.32
C LYS A 343 10.83 14.90 -7.61
N ILE A 344 9.53 15.16 -7.52
CA ILE A 344 8.77 15.58 -8.69
C ILE A 344 9.24 16.95 -9.22
N GLN A 345 9.44 17.93 -8.34
CA GLN A 345 9.97 19.24 -8.73
C GLN A 345 11.38 19.13 -9.36
N GLN A 346 12.22 18.25 -8.81
CA GLN A 346 13.54 17.96 -9.37
C GLN A 346 13.43 17.31 -10.76
N PHE A 347 12.60 16.28 -10.92
CA PHE A 347 12.35 15.61 -12.19
C PHE A 347 11.89 16.60 -13.28
N GLN A 348 10.96 17.51 -12.94
CA GLN A 348 10.52 18.58 -13.85
C GLN A 348 11.67 19.50 -14.28
N SER A 349 12.55 19.88 -13.34
CA SER A 349 13.68 20.78 -13.62
C SER A 349 14.73 20.14 -14.56
N GLU A 350 15.02 18.86 -14.38
CA GLU A 350 15.98 18.10 -15.19
C GLU A 350 15.48 17.92 -16.63
N ARG A 351 14.16 17.71 -16.81
CA ARG A 351 13.55 17.61 -18.15
C ARG A 351 13.48 18.95 -18.88
N SER A 352 13.36 20.05 -18.14
CA SER A 352 13.35 21.42 -18.67
C SER A 352 14.73 21.83 -19.20
N GLY A 353 15.81 21.37 -18.55
CA GLY A 353 17.19 21.64 -18.96
C GLY A 353 17.75 20.74 -20.07
N ALA A 354 17.03 19.68 -20.44
CA ALA A 354 17.42 18.78 -21.54
C ALA A 354 16.88 19.22 -22.92
N LYS A 355 16.28 20.41 -23.02
CA LYS A 355 15.73 21.00 -24.26
C LYS A 355 16.61 22.08 -24.91
N ASP A 356 17.86 22.24 -24.47
CA ASP A 356 18.83 23.16 -25.07
C ASP A 356 19.89 22.44 -25.92
#